data_AF-A0A816F1B9-F1
#
_entry.id   AF-A0A816F1B9-F1
#
_cell.length_a   1.000
_cell.length_b   1.000
_cell.length_c   1.000
_cell.angle_alpha   90.00
_cell.angle_beta   90.00
_cell.angle_gamma   90.00
#
_symmetry.space_group_name_H-M   'P 1'
#
loop_
_entity.id
_entity.type
_entity.pdbx_description
1 polymer ?
#
loop_
_entity_poly.entity_id
_entity_poly.type
_entity_poly.pdbx_seq_one_letter_code
_entity_poly.pdbx_strand_id
1 'polypeptide(L)'
;IGWYRHCGLIPYTQDVDFGLFAEEYDESIRQYFLGNSHVYLWGTLGLVNDSLEFRLHTGQFTFDLFWAYREDDHRWCGYQVKRVKYRRIIPLLAKLCSGDLFGYRFTVPCSPIDYLNNEYGYNLWRKPLEKNYTWINVKYHSIWDDTLWMYAIRLYTRDGKPRTDKYAINWIANQLNSSPQMLSTIRNILLRNSLNN
;
A
#
# COMPACT_ATOMS: atom_id res chain seq x y z
N ILE A 1 -6.06 -2.28 13.46
CA ILE A 1 -6.06 -3.12 14.69
C ILE A 1 -5.65 -2.36 15.95
N GLY A 2 -4.62 -1.51 15.93
CA GLY A 2 -4.16 -0.77 17.12
C GLY A 2 -5.25 0.04 17.80
N TRP A 3 -6.02 0.81 17.02
CA TRP A 3 -7.16 1.59 17.52
C TRP A 3 -8.09 0.76 18.43
N TYR A 4 -8.48 -0.43 17.99
CA TYR A 4 -9.42 -1.28 18.71
C TYR A 4 -8.77 -2.06 19.87
N ARG A 5 -7.58 -2.63 19.65
CA ARG A 5 -6.93 -3.55 20.61
C ARG A 5 -6.06 -2.84 21.64
N HIS A 6 -5.50 -1.70 21.30
CA HIS A 6 -4.51 -0.97 22.12
C HIS A 6 -4.97 0.45 22.44
N CYS A 7 -6.21 0.82 22.08
CA CYS A 7 -6.74 2.18 22.24
C CYS A 7 -5.82 3.26 21.65
N GLY A 8 -5.07 2.92 20.58
CA GLY A 8 -3.92 3.70 20.15
C GLY A 8 -3.13 3.07 19.02
N LEU A 9 -1.88 3.49 18.84
CA LEU A 9 -0.92 2.78 17.98
C LEU A 9 -0.31 1.60 18.73
N ILE A 10 0.03 0.55 18.00
CA ILE A 10 0.75 -0.59 18.58
C ILE A 10 2.22 -0.18 18.77
N PRO A 11 2.79 -0.21 19.98
CA PRO A 11 4.10 0.40 20.26
C PRO A 11 5.29 -0.29 19.58
N TYR A 12 5.08 -1.47 19.02
CA TYR A 12 6.09 -2.26 18.32
C TYR A 12 5.79 -2.43 16.81
N THR A 13 4.96 -1.56 16.24
CA THR A 13 4.79 -1.43 14.77
C THR A 13 5.70 -0.34 14.23
N GLN A 14 6.01 -0.39 12.94
CA GLN A 14 6.91 0.58 12.27
C GLN A 14 6.20 1.50 11.29
N ASP A 15 4.92 1.22 11.05
CA ASP A 15 4.07 1.80 10.02
C ASP A 15 2.60 1.86 10.46
N VAL A 16 1.81 2.60 9.70
CA VAL A 16 0.35 2.67 9.82
C VAL A 16 -0.27 2.51 8.44
N ASP A 17 -1.23 1.59 8.34
CA ASP A 17 -1.99 1.33 7.13
C ASP A 17 -3.35 2.03 7.14
N PHE A 18 -3.70 2.67 6.03
CA PHE A 18 -5.05 3.17 5.77
C PHE A 18 -5.64 2.49 4.54
N GLY A 19 -6.93 2.15 4.61
CA GLY A 19 -7.71 1.69 3.46
C GLY A 19 -8.56 2.82 2.90
N LEU A 20 -8.53 2.99 1.58
CA LEU A 20 -9.39 3.91 0.82
C LEU A 20 -10.20 3.12 -0.20
N PHE A 21 -11.31 3.67 -0.68
CA PHE A 21 -12.07 3.05 -1.75
C PHE A 21 -11.50 3.42 -3.13
N ALA A 22 -11.31 2.40 -3.99
CA ALA A 22 -10.78 2.56 -5.35
C ALA A 22 -11.62 3.53 -6.19
N GLU A 23 -12.94 3.45 -6.04
CA GLU A 23 -13.89 4.32 -6.75
C GLU A 23 -13.83 5.80 -6.33
N GLU A 24 -13.18 6.11 -5.20
CA GLU A 24 -12.97 7.48 -4.71
C GLU A 24 -11.57 8.01 -5.05
N TYR A 25 -10.77 7.25 -5.81
CA TYR A 25 -9.45 7.72 -6.23
C TYR A 25 -9.56 8.97 -7.11
N ASP A 26 -8.81 10.00 -6.71
CA ASP A 26 -8.60 11.21 -7.48
C ASP A 26 -7.10 11.55 -7.49
N GLU A 27 -6.58 11.93 -8.65
CA GLU A 27 -5.16 12.21 -8.85
C GLU A 27 -4.63 13.35 -7.94
N SER A 28 -5.51 14.24 -7.46
CA SER A 28 -5.16 15.29 -6.50
C SER A 28 -4.59 14.76 -5.19
N ILE A 29 -4.95 13.55 -4.75
CA ILE A 29 -4.36 12.95 -3.55
C ILE A 29 -2.87 12.68 -3.74
N ARG A 30 -2.46 12.26 -4.94
CA ARG A 30 -1.05 12.07 -5.28
C ARG A 30 -0.33 13.41 -5.27
N GLN A 31 -0.91 14.41 -5.92
CA GLN A 31 -0.32 15.76 -6.00
C GLN A 31 -0.16 16.40 -4.63
N TYR A 32 -1.13 16.20 -3.73
CA TYR A 32 -1.08 16.73 -2.37
C TYR A 32 0.11 16.21 -1.56
N PHE A 33 0.45 14.93 -1.72
CA PHE A 33 1.57 14.31 -1.00
C PHE A 33 2.92 14.45 -1.72
N LEU A 34 2.95 14.75 -3.02
CA LEU A 34 4.21 15.02 -3.72
C LEU A 34 4.88 16.28 -3.17
N GLY A 35 6.08 16.11 -2.58
CA GLY A 35 6.85 17.25 -2.07
C GLY A 35 6.30 17.89 -0.80
N ASN A 36 5.30 17.30 -0.16
CA ASN A 36 4.69 17.83 1.05
C ASN A 36 5.70 17.87 2.22
N SER A 37 5.73 18.98 2.95
CA SER A 37 6.74 19.24 4.00
C SER A 37 6.62 18.32 5.23
N HIS A 38 5.41 17.85 5.52
CA HIS A 38 5.10 17.07 6.72
C HIS A 38 5.12 15.57 6.44
N VAL A 39 4.46 15.15 5.36
CA VAL A 39 4.34 13.75 4.95
C VAL A 39 4.40 13.68 3.44
N TYR A 40 5.50 13.20 2.89
CA TYR A 40 5.72 13.17 1.43
C TYR A 40 5.47 11.79 0.86
N LEU A 41 4.99 11.74 -0.38
CA LEU A 41 4.91 10.51 -1.16
C LEU A 41 6.33 10.03 -1.49
N TRP A 42 6.73 8.89 -0.92
CA TRP A 42 8.02 8.27 -1.21
C TRP A 42 7.94 7.35 -2.43
N GLY A 43 6.82 6.66 -2.60
CA GLY A 43 6.61 5.80 -3.75
C GLY A 43 5.17 5.43 -4.00
N THR A 44 4.88 5.10 -5.24
CA THR A 44 3.64 4.43 -5.65
C THR A 44 3.98 3.02 -6.09
N LEU A 45 3.16 2.06 -5.68
CA LEU A 45 3.21 0.68 -6.11
C LEU A 45 1.86 0.31 -6.76
N GLY A 46 1.87 -0.62 -7.69
CA GLY A 46 0.69 -1.00 -8.46
C GLY A 46 0.20 0.05 -9.46
N LEU A 47 -0.93 -0.26 -10.09
CA LEU A 47 -1.64 0.62 -11.01
C LEU A 47 -3.00 1.01 -10.43
N VAL A 48 -3.52 2.18 -10.84
CA VAL A 48 -4.78 2.77 -10.34
C VAL A 48 -5.97 1.82 -10.45
N ASN A 49 -6.04 1.01 -11.52
CA ASN A 49 -7.15 0.06 -11.75
C ASN A 49 -6.76 -1.39 -11.43
N ASP A 50 -5.78 -1.61 -10.54
CA ASP A 50 -5.31 -2.95 -10.19
C ASP A 50 -4.87 -3.03 -8.72
N SER A 51 -3.82 -2.35 -8.31
CA SER A 51 -3.17 -2.68 -7.04
C SER A 51 -2.50 -1.48 -6.36
N LEU A 52 -3.02 -0.28 -6.63
CA LEU A 52 -2.45 0.97 -6.14
C LEU A 52 -2.21 0.98 -4.63
N GLU A 53 -0.97 1.31 -4.27
CA GLU A 53 -0.49 1.60 -2.91
C GLU A 53 0.34 2.87 -2.97
N PHE A 54 0.09 3.81 -2.04
CA PHE A 54 0.98 4.93 -1.80
C PHE A 54 1.75 4.69 -0.52
N ARG A 55 3.07 4.75 -0.61
CA ARG A 55 3.95 4.76 0.55
C ARG A 55 4.37 6.18 0.86
N LEU A 56 3.90 6.69 2.00
CA LEU A 56 4.17 8.03 2.49
C LEU A 56 5.18 7.98 3.63
N HIS A 57 5.99 9.04 3.75
CA HIS A 57 7.03 9.13 4.77
C HIS A 57 7.03 10.52 5.44
N THR A 58 7.27 10.52 6.75
CA THR A 58 7.63 11.75 7.51
C THR A 58 9.13 11.90 7.68
N GLY A 59 9.90 10.89 7.25
CA GLY A 59 11.33 10.72 7.52
C GLY A 59 11.63 9.89 8.77
N GLN A 60 10.68 9.78 9.71
CA GLN A 60 10.80 8.95 10.92
C GLN A 60 9.82 7.77 10.93
N PHE A 61 8.70 7.92 10.23
CA PHE A 61 7.61 6.97 10.24
C PHE A 61 7.00 6.84 8.84
N THR A 62 6.48 5.65 8.54
CA THR A 62 5.89 5.30 7.24
C THR A 62 4.38 5.15 7.37
N PHE A 63 3.66 5.59 6.35
CA PHE A 63 2.22 5.36 6.21
C PHE A 63 1.96 4.74 4.85
N ASP A 64 1.23 3.64 4.82
CA ASP A 64 0.83 3.02 3.57
C ASP A 64 -0.68 3.23 3.35
N LEU A 65 -1.01 3.79 2.19
CA LEU A 65 -2.39 3.96 1.74
C LEU A 65 -2.70 2.88 0.71
N PHE A 66 -3.69 2.04 0.99
CA PHE A 66 -4.13 0.96 0.12
C PHE A 66 -5.51 1.24 -0.46
N TRP A 67 -5.67 1.08 -1.77
CA TRP A 67 -6.98 1.17 -2.41
C TRP A 67 -7.69 -0.18 -2.44
N ALA A 68 -8.95 -0.16 -2.03
CA ALA A 68 -9.84 -1.31 -1.94
C ALA A 68 -10.84 -1.29 -3.10
N TYR A 69 -10.64 -2.20 -4.04
CA TYR A 69 -11.44 -2.38 -5.24
C TYR A 69 -12.69 -3.20 -4.93
N ARG A 70 -13.82 -2.81 -5.52
CA ARG A 70 -15.11 -3.46 -5.29
C ARG A 70 -15.35 -4.59 -6.28
N GLU A 71 -15.80 -5.72 -5.76
CA GLU A 71 -16.44 -6.83 -6.48
C GLU A 71 -17.87 -7.00 -5.93
N ASP A 72 -18.62 -7.98 -6.44
CA ASP A 72 -20.04 -8.17 -6.07
C ASP A 72 -20.25 -8.48 -4.59
N ASP A 73 -19.43 -9.37 -4.01
CA ASP A 73 -19.58 -9.91 -2.66
C ASP A 73 -18.45 -9.52 -1.70
N HIS A 74 -17.40 -8.86 -2.19
CA HIS A 74 -16.25 -8.45 -1.40
C HIS A 74 -15.57 -7.20 -1.96
N ARG A 75 -14.62 -6.68 -1.19
CA ARG A 75 -13.57 -5.79 -1.69
C ARG A 75 -12.24 -6.50 -1.63
N TRP A 76 -11.26 -6.00 -2.35
CA TRP A 76 -9.90 -6.48 -2.23
C TRP A 76 -8.90 -5.33 -2.37
N CYS A 77 -7.77 -5.42 -1.68
CA CYS A 77 -6.63 -4.54 -1.94
C CYS A 77 -5.48 -5.32 -2.55
N GLY A 78 -4.70 -4.64 -3.38
CA GLY A 78 -3.49 -5.19 -3.96
C GLY A 78 -2.42 -5.41 -2.90
N TYR A 79 -1.66 -6.49 -3.05
CA TYR A 79 -0.43 -6.75 -2.30
C TYR A 79 0.56 -7.39 -3.27
N GLN A 80 1.82 -6.97 -3.23
CA GLN A 80 2.83 -7.51 -4.15
C GLN A 80 4.05 -8.02 -3.39
N VAL A 81 4.50 -9.22 -3.79
CA VAL A 81 5.78 -9.77 -3.38
C VAL A 81 6.59 -9.99 -4.62
N LYS A 82 7.61 -9.16 -4.78
CA LYS A 82 8.38 -9.07 -5.99
C LYS A 82 7.46 -8.83 -7.21
N ARG A 83 7.49 -9.72 -8.21
CA ARG A 83 6.62 -9.65 -9.39
C ARG A 83 5.25 -10.30 -9.21
N VAL A 84 5.03 -10.99 -8.09
CA VAL A 84 3.80 -11.72 -7.85
C VAL A 84 2.78 -10.79 -7.23
N LYS A 85 1.60 -10.73 -7.85
CA LYS A 85 0.44 -10.00 -7.35
C LYS A 85 -0.45 -10.93 -6.54
N TYR A 86 -0.86 -10.42 -5.40
CA TYR A 86 -1.84 -11.01 -4.50
C TYR A 86 -3.00 -10.04 -4.30
N ARG A 87 -4.15 -10.60 -3.96
CA ARG A 87 -5.32 -9.86 -3.51
C ARG A 87 -5.57 -10.22 -2.05
N ARG A 88 -5.58 -9.21 -1.20
CA ARG A 88 -6.06 -9.34 0.18
C ARG A 88 -7.55 -9.09 0.17
N ILE A 89 -8.34 -10.11 0.48
CA ILE A 89 -9.80 -10.07 0.46
C ILE A 89 -10.32 -9.39 1.73
N ILE A 90 -11.23 -8.46 1.55
CA ILE A 90 -11.85 -7.64 2.57
C ILE A 90 -13.37 -7.87 2.47
N PRO A 91 -14.06 -8.32 3.52
CA PRO A 91 -15.51 -8.48 3.49
C PRO A 91 -16.19 -7.14 3.22
N LEU A 92 -17.34 -7.14 2.55
CA LEU A 92 -18.13 -5.92 2.38
C LEU A 92 -18.48 -5.35 3.76
N LEU A 93 -17.98 -4.14 4.02
CA LEU A 93 -18.31 -3.42 5.23
C LEU A 93 -19.77 -2.97 5.14
N ALA A 94 -20.64 -3.59 5.93
CA ALA A 94 -22.06 -3.21 5.98
C ALA A 94 -22.25 -1.73 6.36
N LYS A 95 -21.36 -1.20 7.21
CA LYS A 95 -21.38 0.20 7.64
C LYS A 95 -20.01 0.66 8.16
N LEU A 96 -19.70 1.92 7.90
CA LEU A 96 -18.59 2.65 8.50
C LEU A 96 -19.09 3.55 9.64
N CYS A 97 -18.30 3.63 10.71
CA CYS A 97 -18.57 4.38 11.93
C CYS A 97 -17.43 5.35 12.21
N SER A 98 -17.65 6.30 13.12
CA SER A 98 -16.59 7.15 13.65
C SER A 98 -15.87 6.46 14.80
N GLY A 99 -14.54 6.43 14.74
CA GLY A 99 -13.66 6.03 15.82
C GLY A 99 -12.80 7.21 16.27
N ASP A 100 -12.47 7.26 17.56
CA ASP A 100 -11.49 8.22 18.10
C ASP A 100 -10.10 7.56 18.19
N LEU A 101 -9.08 8.24 17.68
CA LEU A 101 -7.68 7.87 17.89
C LEU A 101 -6.91 9.14 18.26
N PHE A 102 -6.54 9.26 19.54
CA PHE A 102 -5.85 10.42 20.12
C PHE A 102 -6.60 11.75 19.94
N GLY A 103 -7.94 11.74 20.07
CA GLY A 103 -8.76 12.95 19.92
C GLY A 103 -9.05 13.33 18.47
N TYR A 104 -8.55 12.55 17.50
CA TYR A 104 -8.87 12.71 16.08
C TYR A 104 -9.90 11.67 15.66
N ARG A 105 -10.87 12.12 14.85
CA ARG A 105 -11.92 11.26 14.32
C ARG A 105 -11.45 10.55 13.05
N PHE A 106 -11.56 9.23 13.05
CA PHE A 106 -11.29 8.37 11.91
C PHE A 106 -12.53 7.57 11.53
N THR A 107 -12.54 7.12 10.28
CA THR A 107 -13.55 6.19 9.77
C THR A 107 -13.11 4.76 10.03
N VAL A 108 -13.94 3.97 10.71
CA VAL A 108 -13.65 2.59 11.13
C VAL A 108 -14.82 1.66 10.80
N PRO A 109 -14.61 0.34 10.68
CA PRO A 109 -15.72 -0.61 10.59
C PRO A 109 -16.64 -0.50 11.81
N CYS A 110 -17.96 -0.47 11.61
CA CYS A 110 -18.92 -0.48 12.74
C CYS A 110 -18.90 -1.79 13.53
N SER A 111 -18.54 -2.91 12.88
CA SER A 111 -18.33 -4.21 13.52
C SER A 111 -16.84 -4.58 13.51
N PRO A 112 -16.02 -3.96 14.38
CA PRO A 112 -14.57 -4.15 14.36
C PRO A 112 -14.15 -5.59 14.67
N ILE A 113 -14.88 -6.31 15.53
CA ILE A 113 -14.60 -7.72 15.83
C ILE A 113 -14.75 -8.59 14.59
N ASP A 114 -15.84 -8.41 13.84
CA ASP A 114 -16.09 -9.20 12.63
C ASP A 114 -15.05 -8.89 11.56
N TYR A 115 -14.73 -7.61 11.38
CA TYR A 115 -13.65 -7.20 10.47
C TYR A 115 -12.32 -7.86 10.84
N LEU A 116 -11.91 -7.76 12.11
CA LEU A 116 -10.64 -8.31 12.59
C LEU A 116 -10.61 -9.85 12.52
N ASN A 117 -11.74 -10.52 12.74
CA ASN A 117 -11.83 -11.98 12.59
C ASN A 117 -11.70 -12.43 11.12
N ASN A 118 -12.26 -11.67 10.17
CA ASN A 118 -12.08 -11.94 8.74
C ASN A 118 -10.66 -11.62 8.27
N GLU A 119 -10.05 -10.58 8.83
CA GLU A 119 -8.72 -10.12 8.45
C GLU A 119 -7.60 -11.02 8.98
N TYR A 120 -7.65 -11.34 10.27
CA TYR A 120 -6.57 -12.03 10.98
C TYR A 120 -6.94 -13.47 11.39
N GLY A 121 -8.16 -13.92 11.12
CA GLY A 121 -8.68 -15.19 11.62
C GLY A 121 -9.34 -15.06 13.00
N TYR A 122 -10.23 -16.02 13.31
CA TYR A 122 -11.11 -15.97 14.46
C TYR A 122 -10.34 -15.84 15.79
N ASN A 123 -10.50 -14.69 16.45
CA ASN A 123 -9.85 -14.29 17.70
C ASN A 123 -8.31 -14.28 17.70
N LEU A 124 -7.64 -14.51 16.57
CA LEU A 124 -6.17 -14.54 16.50
C LEU A 124 -5.55 -13.16 16.69
N TRP A 125 -6.26 -12.11 16.26
CA TRP A 125 -5.86 -10.72 16.44
C TRP A 125 -5.79 -10.25 17.89
N ARG A 126 -6.36 -11.00 18.85
CA ARG A 126 -6.38 -10.58 20.27
C ARG A 126 -4.98 -10.53 20.90
N LYS A 127 -4.04 -11.29 20.36
CA LYS A 127 -2.63 -11.27 20.75
C LYS A 127 -1.74 -10.89 19.55
N PRO A 128 -0.50 -10.45 19.77
CA PRO A 128 0.46 -10.30 18.67
C PRO A 128 0.58 -11.61 17.89
N LEU A 129 0.58 -11.51 16.56
CA LEU A 129 0.75 -12.66 15.69
C LEU A 129 2.23 -13.08 15.66
N GLU A 130 2.45 -14.39 15.49
CA GLU A 130 3.79 -14.96 15.35
C GLU A 130 4.41 -14.61 13.99
N LYS A 131 5.74 -14.63 13.90
CA LYS A 131 6.48 -14.25 12.68
C LYS A 131 6.15 -15.11 11.45
N ASN A 132 5.69 -16.35 11.66
CA ASN A 132 5.33 -17.30 10.62
C ASN A 132 3.80 -17.31 10.32
N TYR A 133 3.06 -16.32 10.83
CA TYR A 133 1.63 -16.22 10.58
C TYR A 133 1.35 -16.13 9.07
N THR A 134 0.46 -17.00 8.59
CA THR A 134 0.00 -17.00 7.21
C THR A 134 -1.37 -16.34 7.12
N TRP A 135 -1.44 -15.26 6.35
CA TRP A 135 -2.68 -14.53 6.10
C TRP A 135 -3.65 -15.35 5.28
N ILE A 136 -4.79 -15.72 5.90
CA ILE A 136 -5.80 -16.58 5.27
C ILE A 136 -6.57 -15.87 4.16
N ASN A 137 -6.67 -14.55 4.24
CA ASN A 137 -7.40 -13.68 3.32
C ASN A 137 -6.54 -13.16 2.16
N VAL A 138 -5.24 -13.46 2.13
CA VAL A 138 -4.35 -13.10 1.01
C VAL A 138 -4.32 -14.24 0.00
N LYS A 139 -4.76 -13.97 -1.23
CA LYS A 139 -4.85 -14.94 -2.32
C LYS A 139 -3.92 -14.56 -3.45
N TYR A 140 -3.28 -15.56 -4.06
CA TYR A 140 -2.57 -15.35 -5.32
C TYR A 140 -3.54 -14.83 -6.39
N HIS A 141 -3.08 -13.88 -7.20
CA HIS A 141 -3.87 -13.34 -8.30
C HIS A 141 -3.21 -13.57 -9.65
N SER A 142 -2.02 -13.02 -9.85
CA SER A 142 -1.30 -13.11 -11.12
C SER A 142 0.16 -12.68 -10.95
N ILE A 143 0.92 -12.63 -12.04
CA ILE A 143 2.28 -12.09 -12.08
C ILE A 143 2.25 -10.87 -12.98
N TRP A 144 2.99 -9.83 -12.61
CA TRP A 144 3.15 -8.67 -13.48
C TRP A 144 3.82 -9.03 -14.80
N ASP A 145 3.26 -8.55 -15.91
CA ASP A 145 3.90 -8.56 -17.23
C ASP A 145 5.19 -7.72 -17.24
N ASP A 146 6.18 -8.15 -18.04
CA ASP A 146 7.51 -7.52 -18.21
C ASP A 146 7.45 -6.03 -18.54
N THR A 147 6.40 -5.59 -19.23
CA THR A 147 6.23 -4.21 -19.67
C THR A 147 5.36 -3.44 -18.68
N LEU A 148 4.21 -3.99 -18.28
CA LEU A 148 3.28 -3.30 -17.38
C LEU A 148 3.89 -3.01 -16.01
N TRP A 149 4.70 -3.92 -15.48
CA TRP A 149 5.33 -3.74 -14.18
C TRP A 149 6.21 -2.47 -14.17
N MET A 150 6.84 -2.13 -15.30
CA MET A 150 7.69 -0.95 -15.43
C MET A 150 6.95 0.36 -15.18
N TYR A 151 5.62 0.34 -15.18
CA TYR A 151 4.75 1.47 -14.86
C TYR A 151 4.14 1.38 -13.46
N ALA A 152 4.17 0.21 -12.84
CA ALA A 152 3.56 -0.05 -11.54
C ALA A 152 4.37 0.47 -10.35
N ILE A 153 5.66 0.81 -10.51
CA ILE A 153 6.49 1.29 -9.40
C ILE A 153 7.12 2.64 -9.76
N ARG A 154 6.89 3.65 -8.91
CA ARG A 154 7.55 4.96 -8.99
C ARG A 154 8.05 5.34 -7.61
N LEU A 155 9.25 5.89 -7.55
CA LEU A 155 9.84 6.42 -6.33
C LEU A 155 10.08 7.91 -6.49
N TYR A 156 10.01 8.65 -5.39
CA TYR A 156 10.11 10.10 -5.38
C TYR A 156 11.09 10.58 -4.30
N THR A 157 11.68 11.74 -4.54
CA THR A 157 12.49 12.46 -3.55
C THR A 157 11.57 13.17 -2.56
N ARG A 158 12.14 13.68 -1.47
CA ARG A 158 11.38 14.43 -0.46
C ARG A 158 10.74 15.70 -1.02
N ASP A 159 11.36 16.32 -2.02
CA ASP A 159 10.85 17.48 -2.76
C ASP A 159 9.89 17.10 -3.91
N GLY A 160 9.46 15.84 -3.98
CA GLY A 160 8.41 15.38 -4.91
C GLY A 160 8.91 15.08 -6.33
N LYS A 161 10.21 15.07 -6.59
CA LYS A 161 10.76 14.76 -7.92
C LYS A 161 10.86 13.25 -8.13
N PRO A 162 10.55 12.72 -9.33
CA PRO A 162 10.79 11.32 -9.65
C PRO A 162 12.26 10.94 -9.43
N ARG A 163 12.50 9.82 -8.72
CA ARG A 163 13.86 9.29 -8.56
C ARG A 163 14.28 8.49 -9.77
N THR A 164 15.41 8.89 -10.35
CA THR A 164 16.08 8.20 -11.46
C THR A 164 17.51 7.79 -11.09
N ASP A 165 17.88 7.96 -9.82
CA ASP A 165 19.20 7.66 -9.28
C ASP A 165 19.46 6.13 -9.16
N LYS A 166 20.72 5.77 -8.92
CA LYS A 166 21.16 4.37 -8.81
C LYS A 166 20.43 3.62 -7.69
N TYR A 167 20.07 4.30 -6.60
CA TYR A 167 19.34 3.67 -5.50
C TYR A 167 17.94 3.27 -5.96
N ALA A 168 17.22 4.16 -6.64
CA ALA A 168 15.88 3.84 -7.15
C ALA A 168 15.90 2.70 -8.16
N ILE A 169 16.86 2.71 -9.10
CA ILE A 169 17.04 1.63 -10.08
C ILE A 169 17.27 0.29 -9.38
N ASN A 170 18.19 0.24 -8.42
CA ASN A 170 18.52 -0.99 -7.69
C ASN A 170 17.36 -1.47 -6.82
N TRP A 171 16.67 -0.55 -6.14
CA TRP A 171 15.51 -0.89 -5.31
C TRP A 171 14.41 -1.52 -6.16
N ILE A 172 14.07 -0.88 -7.28
CA ILE A 172 13.08 -1.37 -8.23
C ILE A 172 13.52 -2.73 -8.77
N ALA A 173 14.77 -2.87 -9.24
CA ALA A 173 15.30 -4.13 -9.75
C ALA A 173 15.23 -5.30 -8.75
N ASN A 174 15.47 -5.02 -7.46
CA ASN A 174 15.39 -6.02 -6.40
C ASN A 174 13.96 -6.53 -6.18
N GLN A 175 12.95 -5.67 -6.40
CA GLN A 175 11.55 -6.11 -6.37
C GLN A 175 11.18 -7.02 -7.55
N LEU A 176 12.09 -7.31 -8.47
CA LEU A 176 11.71 -7.91 -9.75
C LEU A 176 12.44 -9.20 -10.06
N ASN A 177 13.40 -9.61 -9.22
CA ASN A 177 14.38 -10.63 -9.58
C ASN A 177 14.98 -10.36 -10.98
N SER A 178 15.20 -9.09 -11.34
CA SER A 178 15.58 -8.70 -12.70
C SER A 178 16.95 -9.23 -13.10
N SER A 179 17.08 -9.66 -14.35
CA SER A 179 18.38 -9.96 -14.96
C SER A 179 19.16 -8.66 -15.24
N PRO A 180 20.50 -8.72 -15.42
CA PRO A 180 21.31 -7.54 -15.76
C PRO A 180 20.84 -6.78 -17.00
N GLN A 181 20.27 -7.48 -18.00
CA GLN A 181 19.71 -6.85 -19.21
C GLN A 181 18.45 -6.04 -18.93
N MET A 182 17.64 -6.41 -17.93
CA MET A 182 16.48 -5.59 -17.54
C MET A 182 16.92 -4.27 -16.89
N LEU A 183 18.05 -4.21 -16.19
CA LEU A 183 18.52 -2.99 -15.50
C LEU A 183 18.69 -1.79 -16.44
N SER A 184 19.20 -2.01 -17.66
CA SER A 184 19.36 -0.94 -18.65
C SER A 184 18.01 -0.42 -19.15
N THR A 185 17.05 -1.32 -19.38
CA THR A 185 15.66 -0.97 -19.75
C THR A 185 14.99 -0.16 -18.65
N ILE A 186 15.11 -0.58 -17.38
CA ILE A 186 14.57 0.14 -16.21
C ILE A 186 15.09 1.56 -16.16
N ARG A 187 16.41 1.72 -16.29
CA ARG A 187 17.05 3.03 -16.28
C ARG A 187 16.50 3.93 -17.38
N ASN A 188 16.39 3.42 -18.60
CA ASN A 188 15.90 4.20 -19.75
C ASN A 188 14.45 4.66 -19.55
N ILE A 189 13.58 3.81 -18.98
CA ILE A 189 12.18 4.18 -18.72
C ILE A 189 12.06 5.20 -17.60
N LEU A 190 12.80 5.04 -16.50
CA LEU A 190 12.80 6.02 -15.41
C LEU A 190 13.24 7.40 -15.90
N LEU A 191 14.27 7.46 -16.75
CA LEU A 191 14.75 8.71 -17.35
C LEU A 191 13.75 9.33 -18.33
N ARG A 192 13.11 8.54 -19.19
CA ARG A 192 12.06 9.04 -20.11
C ARG A 192 10.87 9.60 -19.35
N ASN A 193 10.41 8.91 -18.32
CA ASN A 193 9.24 9.33 -17.55
C ASN A 193 9.52 10.54 -16.64
N SER A 194 10.78 10.78 -16.26
CA SER A 194 11.16 12.03 -15.57
C SER A 194 11.18 13.26 -16.48
N LEU A 195 11.22 13.09 -17.80
CA LEU A 195 11.20 14.19 -18.76
C LEU A 195 9.78 14.58 -19.21
N ASN A 196 8.80 13.71 -18.96
CA ASN A 196 7.40 13.87 -19.37
C ASN A 196 6.45 14.26 -18.21
N ASN A 197 6.99 14.53 -17.01
CA ASN A 197 6.28 15.06 -15.84
C ASN A 197 6.90 16.39 -15.44
#